data_AF-A0A6G2KAK0-F1
#
_entry.id   AF-A0A6G2KAK0-F1
#
_cell.length_a   1.000
_cell.length_b   1.000
_cell.length_c   1.000
_cell.angle_alpha   90.00
_cell.angle_beta   90.00
_cell.angle_gamma   90.00
#
_symmetry.space_group_name_H-M   'P 1'
#
loop_
_entity.id
_entity.type
_entity.pdbx_description
1 polymer ?
#
loop_
_entity_poly.entity_id
_entity_poly.type
_entity_poly.pdbx_seq_one_letter_code
_entity_poly.pdbx_strand_id
1 'polypeptide(L)'
;MDVWSEVAEALFFASYLFFIAHITINVWYFSGHVWSGLLRTTTISILFAIGFSVWVGADDVGLWSLASVAGSVTLGIWVAFAFGVFRQTMLSAPWALLALGILLGSVGDVVYRHAYMLGLYDFESMSTPLWLTSNMVVIYGLYRHCRSI
;
A
#
# COMPACT_ATOMS: atom_id res chain seq x y z
N MET A 1 17.11 17.31 6.95
CA MET A 1 16.23 17.00 5.82
C MET A 1 16.07 18.26 4.99
N ASP A 2 16.07 18.14 3.67
CA ASP A 2 15.74 19.27 2.80
C ASP A 2 14.22 19.35 2.57
N VAL A 3 13.72 20.51 2.15
CA VAL A 3 12.28 20.74 1.94
C VAL A 3 11.68 19.74 0.93
N TRP A 4 12.47 19.31 -0.05
CA TRP A 4 12.02 18.37 -1.09
C TRP A 4 11.76 16.98 -0.54
N SER A 5 12.58 16.50 0.40
CA SER A 5 12.35 15.23 1.08
C SER A 5 11.04 15.24 1.88
N GLU A 6 10.74 16.31 2.62
CA GLU A 6 9.48 16.42 3.39
C GLU A 6 8.24 16.51 2.49
N VAL A 7 8.33 17.23 1.37
CA VAL A 7 7.24 17.30 0.38
C VAL A 7 6.98 15.93 -0.23
N ALA A 8 8.02 15.18 -0.58
CA ALA A 8 7.87 13.83 -1.13
C ALA A 8 7.17 12.90 -0.12
N GLU A 9 7.58 12.95 1.16
CA GLU A 9 6.96 12.19 2.25
C GLU A 9 5.47 12.47 2.39
N ALA A 10 5.09 13.75 2.39
CA ALA A 10 3.69 14.16 2.46
C ALA A 10 2.87 13.69 1.26
N LEU A 11 3.43 13.76 0.04
CA LEU A 11 2.78 13.29 -1.18
C LEU A 11 2.61 11.77 -1.19
N PHE A 12 3.63 11.02 -0.76
CA PHE A 12 3.53 9.58 -0.59
C PHE A 12 2.43 9.22 0.41
N PHE A 13 2.41 9.88 1.57
CA PHE A 13 1.37 9.64 2.57
C PHE A 13 -0.04 9.93 2.01
N ALA A 14 -0.21 11.07 1.34
CA ALA A 14 -1.47 11.44 0.70
C ALA A 14 -1.91 10.41 -0.34
N SER A 15 -0.98 9.84 -1.11
CA SER A 15 -1.28 8.82 -2.13
C SER A 15 -1.93 7.57 -1.52
N TYR A 16 -1.46 7.10 -0.35
CA TYR A 16 -2.10 5.98 0.35
C TYR A 16 -3.54 6.31 0.73
N LEU A 17 -3.80 7.52 1.23
CA LEU A 17 -5.15 7.95 1.60
C LEU A 17 -6.08 7.96 0.38
N PHE A 18 -5.61 8.45 -0.77
CA PHE A 18 -6.40 8.44 -2.01
C PHE A 18 -6.69 7.02 -2.51
N PHE A 19 -5.70 6.13 -2.51
CA PHE A 19 -5.91 4.74 -2.92
C PHE A 19 -6.85 3.99 -1.97
N ILE A 20 -6.66 4.15 -0.66
CA ILE A 20 -7.55 3.55 0.34
C ILE A 20 -8.97 4.09 0.16
N ALA A 21 -9.17 5.39 -0.01
CA ALA A 21 -10.47 5.99 -0.24
C ALA A 21 -11.12 5.45 -1.53
N HIS A 22 -10.37 5.40 -2.63
CA HIS A 22 -10.86 4.87 -3.90
C HIS A 22 -11.31 3.41 -3.77
N ILE A 23 -10.49 2.55 -3.16
CA ILE A 23 -10.84 1.13 -2.93
C ILE A 23 -12.06 1.02 -1.99
N THR A 24 -12.13 1.85 -0.95
CA THR A 24 -13.24 1.88 0.01
C THR A 24 -14.57 2.20 -0.67
N ILE A 25 -14.60 3.21 -1.55
CA ILE A 25 -15.79 3.57 -2.32
C ILE A 25 -16.25 2.40 -3.19
N ASN A 26 -15.32 1.74 -3.88
CA ASN A 26 -15.63 0.57 -4.71
C ASN A 26 -16.14 -0.60 -3.86
N VAL A 27 -15.48 -0.94 -2.75
CA VAL A 27 -15.93 -2.01 -1.85
C VAL A 27 -17.34 -1.72 -1.36
N TRP A 28 -17.61 -0.50 -0.91
CA TRP A 28 -18.95 -0.11 -0.46
C TRP A 28 -20.00 -0.24 -1.56
N TYR A 29 -19.69 0.18 -2.79
CA TYR A 29 -20.58 0.02 -3.95
C TYR A 29 -20.95 -1.44 -4.22
N PHE A 30 -19.98 -2.36 -4.14
CA PHE A 30 -20.20 -3.78 -4.46
C PHE A 30 -20.70 -4.64 -3.30
N SER A 31 -20.38 -4.32 -2.04
CA SER A 31 -20.74 -5.15 -0.87
C SER A 31 -21.78 -4.54 0.06
N GLY A 32 -22.01 -3.22 -0.02
CA GLY A 32 -22.84 -2.46 0.93
C GLY A 32 -22.26 -2.36 2.35
N HIS A 33 -21.15 -3.04 2.66
CA HIS A 33 -20.56 -3.13 4.00
C HIS A 33 -19.04 -2.95 3.94
N VAL A 34 -18.54 -1.89 4.58
CA VAL A 34 -17.12 -1.52 4.50
C VAL A 34 -16.45 -1.32 5.86
N TRP A 35 -17.21 -0.84 6.86
CA TRP A 35 -16.66 -0.39 8.13
C TRP A 35 -16.00 -1.48 8.96
N SER A 36 -16.56 -2.69 9.01
CA SER A 36 -15.98 -3.81 9.77
C SER A 36 -14.66 -4.30 9.17
N GLY A 37 -14.57 -4.35 7.84
CA GLY A 37 -13.35 -4.67 7.12
C GLY A 37 -12.28 -3.59 7.29
N LEU A 38 -12.68 -2.32 7.16
CA LEU A 38 -11.77 -1.20 7.29
C LEU A 38 -11.21 -1.09 8.71
N LEU A 39 -12.06 -1.18 9.74
CA LEU A 39 -11.62 -1.20 11.14
C LEU A 39 -10.64 -2.33 11.42
N ARG A 40 -10.94 -3.56 10.96
CA ARG A 40 -10.04 -4.70 11.13
C ARG A 40 -8.69 -4.45 10.46
N THR A 41 -8.71 -3.92 9.25
CA THR A 41 -7.51 -3.62 8.46
C THR A 41 -6.65 -2.54 9.12
N THR A 42 -7.28 -1.45 9.57
CA THR A 42 -6.60 -0.37 10.30
C THR A 42 -5.99 -0.87 11.60
N THR A 43 -6.72 -1.67 12.39
CA THR A 43 -6.19 -2.26 13.63
C THR A 43 -4.96 -3.12 13.37
N ILE A 44 -5.01 -4.02 12.37
CA ILE A 44 -3.86 -4.86 12.02
C ILE A 44 -2.67 -4.00 11.60
N SER A 45 -2.92 -2.93 10.85
CA SER A 45 -1.87 -2.03 10.34
C SER A 45 -1.21 -1.21 11.45
N ILE A 46 -1.98 -0.77 12.45
CA ILE A 46 -1.44 -0.11 13.65
C ILE A 46 -0.57 -1.09 14.45
N LEU A 47 -1.05 -2.31 14.69
CA LEU A 47 -0.28 -3.33 15.40
C LEU A 47 1.01 -3.69 14.65
N PHE A 48 0.95 -3.79 13.32
CA PHE A 48 2.12 -3.98 12.48
C PHE A 48 3.10 -2.82 12.62
N ALA A 49 2.64 -1.57 12.53
CA ALA A 49 3.50 -0.39 12.65
C ALA A 49 4.20 -0.32 14.03
N ILE A 50 3.51 -0.70 15.11
CA ILE A 50 4.11 -0.80 16.45
C ILE A 50 5.16 -1.91 16.49
N GLY A 51 4.85 -3.11 15.98
CA GLY A 51 5.83 -4.20 15.93
C GLY A 51 7.05 -3.83 15.08
N PHE A 52 6.82 -3.13 13.98
CA PHE A 52 7.85 -2.63 13.09
C PHE A 52 8.73 -1.57 13.78
N SER A 53 8.15 -0.63 14.54
CA SER A 53 8.92 0.38 15.28
C SER A 53 9.82 -0.25 16.35
N VAL A 54 9.32 -1.29 17.03
CA VAL A 54 10.11 -2.08 17.98
C VAL A 54 11.25 -2.83 17.28
N TRP A 55 10.99 -3.38 16.09
CA TRP A 55 11.99 -4.11 15.32
C TRP A 55 13.15 -3.25 14.84
N VAL A 56 12.86 -2.02 14.40
CA VAL A 56 13.86 -1.07 13.87
C VAL A 56 14.59 -0.31 14.98
N GLY A 57 14.02 -0.24 16.19
CA GLY A 57 14.56 0.52 17.32
C GLY A 57 13.88 1.88 17.45
N ALA A 58 12.95 1.99 18.41
CA ALA A 58 11.96 3.07 18.48
C ALA A 58 12.54 4.49 18.58
N ASP A 59 13.76 4.64 19.12
CA ASP A 59 14.38 5.95 19.38
C ASP A 59 14.83 6.67 18.10
N ASP A 60 15.04 5.92 17.00
CA ASP A 60 15.54 6.44 15.72
C ASP A 60 14.44 6.60 14.64
N VAL A 61 13.19 6.31 14.99
CA VAL A 61 12.10 6.26 14.01
C VAL A 61 11.32 7.57 13.91
N GLY A 62 11.48 8.27 12.78
CA GLY A 62 10.68 9.45 12.46
C GLY A 62 9.19 9.15 12.23
N LEU A 63 8.32 10.06 12.66
CA LEU A 63 6.85 9.94 12.57
C LEU A 63 6.37 9.68 11.12
N TRP A 64 6.94 10.36 10.14
CA TRP A 64 6.59 10.20 8.72
C TRP A 64 6.92 8.82 8.16
N SER A 65 8.02 8.23 8.62
CA SER A 65 8.39 6.86 8.25
C SER A 65 7.38 5.85 8.79
N LEU A 66 6.94 5.99 10.05
CA LEU A 66 5.91 5.13 10.63
C LEU A 66 4.55 5.33 9.98
N ALA A 67 4.17 6.59 9.71
CA ALA A 67 2.93 6.90 9.01
C ALA A 67 2.91 6.28 7.61
N SER A 68 4.04 6.30 6.90
CA SER A 68 4.19 5.66 5.59
C SER A 68 4.12 4.14 5.66
N VAL A 69 4.77 3.51 6.64
CA VAL A 69 4.66 2.05 6.86
C VAL A 69 3.22 1.67 7.19
N ALA A 70 2.57 2.38 8.11
CA ALA A 70 1.18 2.15 8.46
C ALA A 70 0.24 2.33 7.26
N GLY A 71 0.43 3.39 6.47
CA GLY A 71 -0.35 3.68 5.27
C GLY A 71 -0.19 2.59 4.20
N SER A 72 1.04 2.19 3.93
CA SER A 72 1.36 1.13 2.96
C SER A 72 0.79 -0.22 3.37
N VAL A 73 0.95 -0.63 4.64
CA VAL A 73 0.40 -1.89 5.16
C VAL A 73 -1.13 -1.86 5.15
N THR A 74 -1.74 -0.72 5.53
CA THR A 74 -3.19 -0.53 5.44
C THR A 74 -3.66 -0.72 4.02
N LEU A 75 -3.01 -0.08 3.04
CA LEU A 75 -3.35 -0.21 1.64
C LEU A 75 -3.22 -1.66 1.15
N GLY A 76 -2.11 -2.34 1.47
CA GLY A 76 -1.85 -3.72 1.07
C GLY A 76 -2.90 -4.70 1.62
N ILE A 77 -3.20 -4.62 2.92
CA ILE A 77 -4.24 -5.48 3.52
C ILE A 77 -5.63 -5.12 2.96
N TRP A 78 -5.90 -3.83 2.77
CA TRP A 78 -7.20 -3.36 2.29
C TRP A 78 -7.47 -3.80 0.85
N VAL A 79 -6.46 -3.75 -0.02
CA VAL A 79 -6.61 -4.22 -1.40
C VAL A 79 -6.78 -5.74 -1.45
N ALA A 80 -6.12 -6.49 -0.57
CA ALA A 80 -6.32 -7.94 -0.44
C ALA A 80 -7.75 -8.28 0.01
N PHE A 81 -8.29 -7.52 0.98
CA PHE A 81 -9.69 -7.64 1.39
C PHE A 81 -10.65 -7.31 0.25
N ALA A 82 -10.42 -6.19 -0.44
CA ALA A 82 -11.25 -5.73 -1.55
C ALA A 82 -11.29 -6.72 -2.72
N PHE A 83 -10.17 -7.40 -3.01
CA PHE A 83 -10.15 -8.49 -3.99
C PHE A 83 -11.14 -9.61 -3.66
N GLY A 84 -11.32 -9.92 -2.37
CA GLY A 84 -12.33 -10.89 -1.92
C GLY A 84 -13.76 -10.51 -2.29
N VAL A 85 -14.05 -9.22 -2.43
CA VAL A 85 -15.33 -8.67 -2.88
C VAL A 85 -15.41 -8.70 -4.41
N PHE A 86 -14.38 -8.21 -5.11
CA PHE A 86 -14.44 -8.06 -6.58
C PHE A 86 -14.25 -9.37 -7.35
N ARG A 87 -13.68 -10.42 -6.74
CA ARG A 87 -13.46 -11.72 -7.40
C ARG A 87 -14.75 -12.41 -7.89
N GLN A 88 -15.90 -11.98 -7.38
CA GLN A 88 -17.21 -12.51 -7.80
C GLN A 88 -17.78 -11.79 -9.06
N THR A 89 -17.07 -10.78 -9.57
CA THR A 89 -17.52 -9.97 -10.71
C THR A 89 -16.84 -10.38 -12.02
N MET A 90 -17.39 -9.94 -13.15
CA MET A 90 -16.75 -10.08 -14.47
C MET A 90 -15.39 -9.37 -14.58
N LEU A 91 -15.11 -8.42 -13.69
CA LEU A 91 -13.86 -7.67 -13.63
C LEU A 91 -12.82 -8.31 -12.69
N SER A 92 -13.04 -9.55 -12.24
CA SER A 92 -12.17 -10.26 -11.29
C SER A 92 -10.71 -10.35 -11.74
N ALA A 93 -10.44 -10.64 -13.00
CA ALA A 93 -9.08 -10.77 -13.52
C ALA A 93 -8.33 -9.42 -13.58
N PRO A 94 -8.89 -8.33 -14.15
CA PRO A 94 -8.29 -7.00 -14.03
C PRO A 94 -8.07 -6.57 -12.57
N TRP A 95 -9.04 -6.80 -11.67
CA TRP A 95 -8.90 -6.48 -10.26
C TRP A 95 -7.82 -7.30 -9.55
N ALA A 96 -7.63 -8.57 -9.92
CA ALA A 96 -6.55 -9.39 -9.39
C ALA A 96 -5.18 -8.80 -9.73
N LEU A 97 -5.00 -8.33 -10.97
CA LEU A 97 -3.76 -7.68 -11.40
C LEU A 97 -3.53 -6.38 -10.64
N LEU A 98 -4.55 -5.53 -10.51
CA LEU A 98 -4.45 -4.29 -9.73
C LEU A 98 -4.09 -4.58 -8.27
N ALA A 99 -4.75 -5.56 -7.64
CA ALA A 99 -4.46 -5.96 -6.27
C ALA A 99 -3.03 -6.49 -6.12
N LEU A 100 -2.58 -7.33 -7.04
CA LEU A 100 -1.21 -7.85 -7.05
C LEU A 100 -0.18 -6.73 -7.20
N GLY A 101 -0.39 -5.82 -8.14
CA GLY A 101 0.49 -4.69 -8.37
C GLY A 101 0.60 -3.79 -7.13
N ILE A 102 -0.54 -3.44 -6.53
CA ILE A 102 -0.58 -2.63 -5.29
C ILE A 102 0.10 -3.37 -4.14
N LEU A 103 -0.15 -4.67 -3.96
CA LEU A 103 0.51 -5.48 -2.92
C LEU A 103 2.04 -5.50 -3.07
N LEU A 104 2.55 -5.70 -4.29
CA LEU A 104 3.99 -5.65 -4.56
C LEU A 104 4.58 -4.27 -4.21
N GLY A 105 3.86 -3.20 -4.56
CA GLY A 105 4.24 -1.83 -4.23
C GLY A 105 4.30 -1.62 -2.72
N SER A 106 3.26 -2.04 -2.00
CA SER A 106 3.20 -1.94 -0.55
C SER A 106 4.35 -2.69 0.15
N VAL A 107 4.68 -3.90 -0.32
CA VAL A 107 5.85 -4.63 0.19
C VAL A 107 7.15 -3.86 -0.13
N GLY A 108 7.27 -3.32 -1.34
CA GLY A 108 8.39 -2.46 -1.73
C GLY A 108 8.57 -1.27 -0.79
N ASP A 109 7.47 -0.58 -0.45
CA ASP A 109 7.49 0.55 0.47
C ASP A 109 7.96 0.15 1.88
N VAL A 110 7.47 -0.97 2.43
CA VAL A 110 7.91 -1.45 3.75
C VAL A 110 9.38 -1.83 3.75
N VAL A 111 9.85 -2.51 2.71
CA VAL A 111 11.27 -2.88 2.54
C VAL A 111 12.15 -1.64 2.41
N TYR A 112 11.73 -0.67 1.59
CA TYR A 112 12.40 0.62 1.45
C TYR A 112 12.51 1.31 2.81
N ARG A 113 11.39 1.42 3.52
CA ARG A 113 11.31 2.11 4.82
C ARG A 113 12.22 1.45 5.85
N HIS A 114 12.24 0.13 5.91
CA HIS A 114 13.14 -0.61 6.77
C HIS A 114 14.61 -0.30 6.47
N ALA A 115 15.03 -0.41 5.21
CA ALA A 115 16.40 -0.10 4.82
C ALA A 115 16.77 1.37 5.06
N TYR A 116 15.84 2.30 4.76
CA TYR A 116 16.03 3.73 4.95
C TYR A 116 16.22 4.10 6.43
N MET A 117 15.40 3.53 7.33
CA MET A 117 15.51 3.80 8.76
C MET A 117 16.79 3.24 9.39
N LEU A 118 17.32 2.14 8.86
CA LEU A 118 18.61 1.60 9.29
C LEU A 118 19.81 2.34 8.66
N GLY A 119 19.58 3.31 7.76
CA GLY A 119 20.65 3.96 7.00
C GLY A 119 21.34 3.04 5.99
N LEU A 120 20.68 1.94 5.59
CA LEU A 120 21.20 0.88 4.71
C LEU A 120 20.58 0.92 3.31
N TYR A 121 19.79 1.94 2.99
CA TYR A 121 19.16 2.03 1.67
C TYR A 121 20.19 2.38 0.59
N ASP A 122 20.18 1.59 -0.48
CA ASP A 122 20.83 1.88 -1.76
C ASP A 122 19.88 1.57 -2.92
N PHE A 123 20.28 1.91 -4.14
CA PHE A 123 19.49 1.65 -5.34
C PHE A 123 19.36 0.16 -5.69
N GLU A 124 20.24 -0.69 -5.17
CA GLU A 124 20.24 -2.14 -5.37
C GLU A 124 19.27 -2.86 -4.40
N SER A 125 18.72 -2.12 -3.43
CA SER A 125 17.69 -2.58 -2.51
C SER A 125 16.55 -3.30 -3.23
N MET A 126 16.06 -4.37 -2.62
CA MET A 126 14.91 -5.16 -3.11
C MET A 126 13.63 -4.31 -3.29
N SER A 127 13.55 -3.13 -2.68
CA SER A 127 12.46 -2.17 -2.91
C SER A 127 12.37 -1.70 -4.37
N THR A 128 13.51 -1.46 -5.04
CA THR A 128 13.57 -1.00 -6.43
C THR A 128 12.87 -1.93 -7.43
N PRO A 129 13.23 -3.24 -7.52
CA PRO A 129 12.54 -4.15 -8.43
C PRO A 129 11.07 -4.38 -8.05
N LEU A 130 10.71 -4.30 -6.76
CA LEU A 130 9.33 -4.39 -6.31
C LEU A 130 8.49 -3.21 -6.82
N TRP A 131 8.99 -1.99 -6.71
CA TRP A 131 8.32 -0.81 -7.27
C TRP A 131 8.20 -0.86 -8.79
N LEU A 132 9.26 -1.27 -9.50
CA LEU A 132 9.22 -1.41 -10.96
C LEU A 132 8.15 -2.43 -11.37
N THR A 133 8.18 -3.62 -10.77
CA THR A 133 7.23 -4.69 -11.06
C THR A 133 5.80 -4.28 -10.69
N SER A 134 5.62 -3.64 -9.53
CA SER A 134 4.35 -3.08 -9.08
C SER A 134 3.74 -2.16 -10.14
N ASN A 135 4.49 -1.16 -10.60
CA ASN A 135 4.03 -0.22 -11.62
C ASN A 135 3.66 -0.91 -12.93
N MET A 136 4.49 -1.85 -13.40
CA MET A 136 4.19 -2.61 -14.63
C MET A 136 2.90 -3.42 -14.51
N VAL A 137 2.70 -4.11 -13.38
CA VAL A 137 1.51 -4.91 -13.12
C VAL A 137 0.26 -4.03 -12.98
N VAL A 138 0.37 -2.88 -12.31
CA VAL A 138 -0.74 -1.91 -12.20
C VAL A 138 -1.11 -1.37 -13.58
N ILE A 139 -0.14 -0.92 -14.39
CA ILE A 139 -0.40 -0.42 -15.75
C ILE A 139 -1.08 -1.49 -16.60
N TYR A 140 -0.60 -2.73 -16.56
CA TYR A 140 -1.21 -3.83 -17.29
C TYR A 140 -2.62 -4.15 -16.79
N GLY A 141 -2.84 -4.13 -15.47
CA GLY A 141 -4.15 -4.29 -14.84
C GLY A 141 -5.15 -3.23 -15.30
N LEU A 142 -4.73 -1.95 -15.33
CA LEU A 142 -5.53 -0.82 -15.84
C LEU A 142 -5.86 -0.99 -17.33
N TYR A 143 -4.89 -1.37 -18.16
CA TYR A 143 -5.11 -1.66 -19.57
C TYR A 143 -6.18 -2.75 -19.76
N ARG A 144 -6.08 -3.85 -19.02
CA ARG A 144 -7.07 -4.95 -19.06
C ARG A 144 -8.44 -4.52 -18.54
N HIS A 145 -8.49 -3.67 -17.52
CA HIS A 145 -9.73 -3.11 -16.98
C HIS A 145 -10.47 -2.29 -18.04
N CYS A 146 -9.79 -1.34 -18.69
CA CYS A 146 -10.37 -0.50 -19.75
C CYS A 146 -10.82 -1.31 -20.98
N ARG A 147 -10.22 -2.48 -21.23
CA ARG A 147 -10.60 -3.39 -22.31
C ARG A 147 -11.79 -4.29 -22.00
N SER A 148 -12.17 -4.39 -20.73
CA SER A 148 -13.24 -5.27 -20.22
C SER A 148 -14.56 -4.52 -19.96
N ILE A 149 -14.54 -3.19 -20.10
CA ILE A 149 -15.71 -2.29 -20.12
C ILE A 149 -16.03 -1.99 -21.58
#